data_AF-D3IJM6-F1
#
_entry.id   AF-D3IJM6-F1
#
_cell.length_a   1.000
_cell.length_b   1.000
_cell.length_c   1.000
_cell.angle_alpha   90.00
_cell.angle_beta   90.00
_cell.angle_gamma   90.00
#
_symmetry.space_group_name_H-M   'P 1'
#
loop_
_entity.id
_entity.type
_entity.pdbx_description
1 polymer ?
#
loop_
_entity_poly.entity_id
_entity_poly.type
_entity_poly.pdbx_seq_one_letter_code
_entity_poly.pdbx_strand_id
1 'polypeptide(L)'
;MNLFTNNRLLYEGRDSGLSEEEIRQSLGVGGNKINSFIQFYLMFDGVLFPKQAMMFRHAFYSIEKGDWDKIEIGFFLKLDDIVKVRNLQLQDDAQLDYFVQTHIPFADDGCGNDIWIEVSTGVIKAFYHEYSLEEGLIMVAPSFDVFCSSLENWVFNNNT
;
A
#
# COMPACT_ATOMS: atom_id res chain seq x y z
N MET A 1 9.03 3.42 -13.65
CA MET A 1 8.70 4.85 -13.82
C MET A 1 8.45 5.43 -12.43
N ASN A 2 8.99 6.60 -12.09
CA ASN A 2 8.67 7.21 -10.81
C ASN A 2 7.19 7.63 -10.80
N LEU A 3 6.40 7.07 -9.87
CA LEU A 3 4.96 7.31 -9.77
C LEU A 3 4.61 8.45 -8.79
N PHE A 4 5.60 8.96 -8.06
CA PHE A 4 5.40 10.10 -7.16
C PHE A 4 5.42 11.40 -7.97
N THR A 5 4.23 11.93 -8.25
CA THR A 5 4.05 13.12 -9.10
C THR A 5 4.10 14.43 -8.32
N ASN A 6 3.94 14.39 -6.99
CA ASN A 6 4.09 15.57 -6.16
C ASN A 6 5.58 15.88 -5.94
N ASN A 7 6.09 16.91 -6.61
CA ASN A 7 7.50 17.32 -6.53
C ASN A 7 7.97 17.73 -5.12
N ARG A 8 7.04 17.91 -4.17
CA ARG A 8 7.38 18.22 -2.78
C ARG A 8 7.45 16.97 -1.90
N LEU A 9 6.86 15.85 -2.29
CA LEU A 9 6.87 14.61 -1.51
C LEU A 9 8.33 14.20 -1.24
N LEU A 10 8.66 14.02 0.04
CA LEU A 10 9.99 13.59 0.46
C LEU A 10 9.96 12.08 0.68
N TYR A 11 10.83 11.38 -0.01
CA TYR A 11 10.94 9.94 0.10
C TYR A 11 12.38 9.48 -0.15
N GLU A 12 12.74 8.35 0.44
CA GLU A 12 14.02 7.69 0.29
C GLU A 12 13.74 6.25 -0.18
N GLY A 13 13.93 6.02 -1.49
CA GLY A 13 13.74 4.70 -2.08
C GLY A 13 15.02 3.88 -2.03
N ARG A 14 14.90 2.59 -1.74
CA ARG A 14 16.00 1.64 -1.86
C ARG A 14 16.03 1.10 -3.28
N ASP A 15 17.14 1.25 -4.00
CA ASP A 15 17.25 0.66 -5.33
C ASP A 15 17.02 -0.85 -5.29
N SER A 16 16.12 -1.35 -6.15
CA SER A 16 15.65 -2.73 -6.10
C SER A 16 16.69 -3.73 -6.59
N GLY A 17 17.21 -3.52 -7.80
CA GLY A 17 18.07 -4.49 -8.49
C GLY A 17 17.36 -5.80 -8.88
N LEU A 18 16.07 -5.95 -8.59
CA LEU A 18 15.27 -7.14 -8.89
C LEU A 18 14.73 -7.12 -10.32
N SER A 19 14.57 -8.30 -10.90
CA SER A 19 13.84 -8.51 -12.15
C SER A 19 12.34 -8.68 -11.93
N GLU A 20 11.55 -8.49 -12.99
CA GLU A 20 10.09 -8.68 -12.93
C GLU A 20 9.74 -10.14 -12.59
N GLU A 21 10.53 -11.09 -13.07
CA GLU A 21 10.35 -12.51 -12.78
C GLU A 21 10.55 -12.81 -11.29
N GLU A 22 11.63 -12.32 -10.67
CA GLU A 22 11.90 -12.49 -9.24
C GLU A 22 10.81 -11.89 -8.36
N ILE A 23 10.31 -10.69 -8.71
CA ILE A 23 9.22 -10.03 -7.98
C ILE A 23 7.94 -10.88 -8.06
N ARG A 24 7.54 -11.29 -9.26
CA ARG A 24 6.31 -12.07 -9.44
C ARG A 24 6.39 -13.45 -8.79
N GLN A 25 7.53 -14.13 -8.88
CA GLN A 25 7.75 -15.42 -8.24
C GLN A 25 7.70 -15.31 -6.71
N SER A 26 8.37 -14.32 -6.14
CA SER A 26 8.37 -14.06 -4.69
C SER A 26 6.97 -13.78 -4.15
N LEU A 27 6.17 -13.02 -4.90
CA LEU A 27 4.80 -12.70 -4.53
C LEU A 27 3.83 -13.84 -4.85
N GLY A 28 4.17 -14.80 -5.70
CA GLY A 28 3.24 -15.87 -6.10
C GLY A 28 1.97 -15.34 -6.78
N VAL A 29 2.06 -14.19 -7.46
CA VAL A 29 0.91 -13.50 -8.08
C VAL A 29 1.07 -13.38 -9.59
N GLY A 30 -0.05 -13.57 -10.29
CA GLY A 30 -0.18 -13.34 -11.73
C GLY A 30 -1.12 -12.18 -12.05
N GLY A 31 -1.17 -11.78 -13.32
CA GLY A 31 -2.12 -10.78 -13.82
C GLY A 31 -1.50 -9.41 -14.09
N ASN A 32 -2.26 -8.61 -14.83
CA ASN A 32 -1.83 -7.30 -15.34
C ASN A 32 -2.33 -6.10 -14.53
N LYS A 33 -3.27 -6.32 -13.61
CA LYS A 33 -3.88 -5.25 -12.80
C LYS A 33 -2.92 -4.62 -11.80
N ILE A 34 -1.89 -5.36 -11.41
CA ILE A 34 -0.82 -4.88 -10.54
C ILE A 34 0.44 -4.46 -11.32
N ASN A 35 0.39 -4.26 -12.63
CA ASN A 35 1.59 -3.94 -13.40
C ASN A 35 2.28 -2.65 -12.92
N SER A 36 1.53 -1.61 -12.54
CA SER A 36 2.12 -0.39 -11.97
C SER A 36 2.87 -0.65 -10.66
N PHE A 37 2.37 -1.58 -9.84
CA PHE A 37 3.02 -2.04 -8.62
C PHE A 37 4.33 -2.77 -8.92
N ILE A 38 4.31 -3.72 -9.86
CA ILE A 38 5.53 -4.43 -10.31
C ILE A 38 6.56 -3.46 -10.88
N GLN A 39 6.13 -2.53 -11.73
CA GLN A 39 7.00 -1.51 -12.32
C GLN A 39 7.61 -0.55 -11.30
N PHE A 40 6.93 -0.35 -10.17
CA PHE A 40 7.47 0.39 -9.05
C PHE A 40 8.54 -0.43 -8.32
N TYR A 41 8.28 -1.70 -8.02
CA TYR A 41 9.25 -2.58 -7.35
C TYR A 41 10.45 -2.96 -8.22
N LEU A 42 10.40 -2.76 -9.53
CA LEU A 42 11.59 -2.78 -10.39
C LEU A 42 12.53 -1.60 -10.11
N MET A 43 12.00 -0.48 -9.65
CA MET A 43 12.77 0.72 -9.34
C MET A 43 13.18 0.74 -7.86
N PHE A 44 12.23 0.50 -6.96
CA PHE A 44 12.44 0.61 -5.51
C PHE A 44 12.01 -0.66 -4.75
N ASP A 45 12.92 -1.25 -3.98
CA ASP A 45 12.64 -2.31 -3.00
C ASP A 45 12.32 -1.67 -1.64
N GLY A 46 11.14 -1.06 -1.57
CA GLY A 46 10.70 -0.31 -0.41
C GLY A 46 11.13 1.16 -0.43
N VAL A 47 10.36 1.96 0.31
CA VAL A 47 10.50 3.42 0.37
C VAL A 47 10.23 3.90 1.78
N LEU A 48 11.10 4.72 2.33
CA LEU A 48 10.83 5.46 3.56
C LEU A 48 10.27 6.84 3.21
N PHE A 49 9.25 7.31 3.93
CA PHE A 49 8.80 8.70 3.87
C PHE A 49 9.30 9.45 5.13
N PRO A 50 10.43 10.18 5.08
CA PRO A 50 11.00 10.84 6.26
C PRO A 50 10.04 11.87 6.89
N LYS A 51 9.15 12.43 6.06
CA LYS A 51 7.92 13.07 6.51
C LYS A 51 6.80 12.14 6.09
N GLN A 52 6.01 11.68 7.06
CA GLN A 52 4.87 10.80 6.83
C GLN A 52 4.08 11.30 5.62
N ALA A 53 3.87 10.41 4.65
CA ALA A 53 3.06 10.72 3.49
C ALA A 53 1.58 10.56 3.85
N MET A 54 0.71 11.27 3.14
CA MET A 54 -0.72 11.12 3.29
C MET A 54 -1.43 11.25 1.95
N MET A 55 -2.67 10.76 1.91
CA MET A 55 -3.62 11.02 0.83
C MET A 55 -5.04 11.09 1.40
N PHE A 56 -6.00 11.51 0.57
CA PHE A 56 -7.40 11.58 0.94
C PHE A 56 -8.26 10.75 -0.02
N ARG A 57 -9.13 9.90 0.54
CA ARG A 57 -10.01 9.01 -0.22
C ARG A 57 -11.07 9.79 -1.00
N HIS A 58 -11.48 10.97 -0.53
CA HIS A 58 -12.45 11.83 -1.22
C HIS A 58 -11.97 12.31 -2.59
N ALA A 59 -10.67 12.19 -2.89
CA ALA A 59 -10.14 12.44 -4.23
C ALA A 59 -10.68 11.43 -5.27
N PHE A 60 -11.15 10.25 -4.83
CA PHE A 60 -11.55 9.15 -5.70
C PHE A 60 -12.98 8.66 -5.44
N TYR A 61 -13.47 8.82 -4.22
CA TYR A 61 -14.75 8.28 -3.77
C TYR A 61 -15.59 9.36 -3.09
N SER A 62 -16.91 9.16 -3.02
CA SER A 62 -17.76 9.96 -2.13
C SER A 62 -17.64 9.39 -0.72
N ILE A 63 -17.14 10.18 0.23
CA ILE A 63 -16.91 9.75 1.61
C ILE A 63 -17.98 10.34 2.53
N GLU A 64 -18.61 9.48 3.33
CA GLU A 64 -19.62 9.91 4.30
C GLU A 64 -18.99 10.72 5.44
N LYS A 65 -19.79 11.62 6.02
CA LYS A 65 -19.32 12.43 7.14
C LYS A 65 -18.99 11.54 8.34
N GLY A 66 -17.73 11.56 8.77
CA GLY A 66 -17.25 10.79 9.92
C GLY A 66 -16.59 9.46 9.54
N ASP A 67 -16.58 9.10 8.25
CA ASP A 67 -15.77 7.98 7.74
C ASP A 67 -14.29 8.39 7.62
N TRP A 68 -13.40 7.40 7.61
CA TRP A 68 -11.96 7.59 7.47
C TRP A 68 -11.62 8.15 6.09
N ASP A 69 -11.18 9.38 5.98
CA ASP A 69 -10.83 9.98 4.67
C ASP A 69 -9.33 10.11 4.47
N LYS A 70 -8.63 10.60 5.50
CA LYS A 70 -7.18 10.75 5.50
C LYS A 70 -6.51 9.40 5.75
N ILE A 71 -5.63 9.00 4.85
CA ILE A 71 -4.80 7.80 4.96
C ILE A 71 -3.35 8.24 5.10
N GLU A 72 -2.67 7.75 6.13
CA GLU A 72 -1.27 8.03 6.40
C GLU A 72 -0.38 6.84 5.99
N ILE A 73 0.82 7.16 5.52
CA ILE A 73 1.80 6.19 5.04
C ILE A 73 3.16 6.58 5.61
N GLY A 74 3.75 5.67 6.39
CA GLY A 74 5.11 5.83 6.92
C GLY A 74 6.17 5.30 5.95
N PHE A 75 5.92 4.15 5.35
CA PHE A 75 6.85 3.51 4.41
C PHE A 75 6.17 2.48 3.52
N PHE A 76 6.82 2.17 2.40
CA PHE A 76 6.56 0.97 1.60
C PHE A 76 7.53 -0.13 2.02
N LEU A 77 6.99 -1.33 2.19
CA LEU A 77 7.70 -2.53 2.62
C LEU A 77 8.71 -2.99 1.56
N LYS A 78 9.81 -3.58 2.02
CA LYS A 78 10.72 -4.35 1.17
C LYS A 78 10.03 -5.64 0.74
N LEU A 79 10.37 -6.15 -0.43
CA LEU A 79 9.81 -7.41 -0.96
C LEU A 79 9.98 -8.57 0.03
N ASP A 80 11.15 -8.70 0.66
CA ASP A 80 11.40 -9.73 1.67
C ASP A 80 10.44 -9.62 2.86
N ASP A 81 10.10 -8.40 3.28
CA ASP A 81 9.20 -8.17 4.41
C ASP A 81 7.74 -8.42 4.00
N ILE A 82 7.36 -8.09 2.76
CA ILE A 82 6.07 -8.49 2.18
C ILE A 82 5.90 -10.00 2.21
N VAL A 83 6.93 -10.74 1.76
CA VAL A 83 6.91 -12.21 1.75
C VAL A 83 6.82 -12.77 3.17
N LYS A 84 7.56 -12.21 4.12
CA LYS A 84 7.49 -12.63 5.53
C LYS A 84 6.11 -12.41 6.12
N VAL A 85 5.51 -11.22 5.95
CA VAL A 85 4.18 -10.90 6.49
C VAL A 85 3.14 -11.90 5.97
N ARG A 86 3.14 -12.14 4.65
CA ARG A 86 2.20 -13.08 4.02
C ARG A 86 2.41 -14.53 4.48
N ASN A 87 3.63 -14.93 4.83
CA ASN A 87 3.90 -16.27 5.35
C ASN A 87 3.56 -16.40 6.85
N LEU A 88 3.76 -15.34 7.65
CA LEU A 88 3.49 -15.35 9.10
C LEU A 88 1.99 -15.38 9.41
N GLN A 89 1.16 -14.79 8.55
CA GLN A 89 -0.29 -14.70 8.74
C GLN A 89 -1.06 -15.98 8.39
N LEU A 90 -0.37 -17.04 7.92
CA LEU A 90 -0.95 -18.35 7.60
C LEU A 90 -1.23 -19.24 8.84
N GLN A 91 -1.70 -18.67 9.95
CA GLN A 91 -1.96 -19.43 11.18
C GLN A 91 -3.47 -19.54 11.47
N ASP A 92 -4.06 -20.67 11.05
CA ASP A 92 -5.37 -21.22 11.47
C ASP A 92 -6.62 -20.32 11.31
N ASP A 93 -6.60 -19.31 10.42
CA ASP A 93 -7.78 -18.54 10.01
C ASP A 93 -7.98 -18.59 8.49
N ALA A 94 -8.98 -19.35 8.05
CA ALA A 94 -9.28 -19.54 6.63
C ALA A 94 -9.65 -18.24 5.88
N GLN A 95 -10.21 -17.24 6.58
CA GLN A 95 -10.52 -15.95 5.99
C GLN A 95 -9.25 -15.13 5.74
N LEU A 96 -8.33 -15.15 6.71
CA LEU A 96 -7.03 -14.51 6.59
C LEU A 96 -6.15 -15.20 5.52
N ASP A 97 -6.19 -16.53 5.46
CA ASP A 97 -5.52 -17.32 4.42
C ASP A 97 -5.94 -16.90 3.01
N TYR A 98 -7.25 -16.75 2.79
CA TYR A 98 -7.77 -16.27 1.50
C TYR A 98 -7.34 -14.82 1.22
N PHE A 99 -7.35 -13.97 2.25
CA PHE A 99 -6.97 -12.57 2.12
C PHE A 99 -5.51 -12.43 1.68
N VAL A 100 -4.57 -13.12 2.32
CA VAL A 100 -3.13 -13.06 1.96
C VAL A 100 -2.81 -13.69 0.60
N GLN A 101 -3.68 -14.58 0.09
CA GLN A 101 -3.55 -15.13 -1.26
C GLN A 101 -4.04 -14.16 -2.35
N THR A 102 -5.01 -13.31 -2.02
CA THR A 102 -5.65 -12.39 -2.99
C THR A 102 -5.16 -10.95 -2.88
N HIS A 103 -4.48 -10.62 -1.78
CA HIS A 103 -3.96 -9.28 -1.49
C HIS A 103 -2.48 -9.33 -1.13
N ILE A 104 -1.77 -8.24 -1.44
CA ILE A 104 -0.36 -8.07 -1.13
C ILE A 104 -0.22 -6.86 -0.20
N PRO A 105 0.32 -7.01 1.02
CA PRO A 105 0.63 -5.87 1.86
C PRO A 105 1.85 -5.18 1.27
N PHE A 106 1.86 -3.86 1.22
CA PHE A 106 3.00 -3.14 0.63
C PHE A 106 3.36 -1.85 1.34
N ALA A 107 2.50 -1.31 2.21
CA ALA A 107 2.82 -0.13 2.99
C ALA A 107 2.27 -0.24 4.41
N ASP A 108 2.80 0.58 5.29
CA ASP A 108 2.41 0.66 6.71
C ASP A 108 2.45 2.12 7.15
N ASP A 109 1.57 2.50 8.08
CA ASP A 109 1.48 3.86 8.62
C ASP A 109 2.54 4.16 9.69
N GLY A 110 3.29 3.15 10.15
CA GLY A 110 4.24 3.20 11.25
C GLY A 110 3.64 2.90 12.62
N CYS A 111 2.35 2.58 12.69
CA CYS A 111 1.58 2.29 13.89
C CYS A 111 0.84 0.94 13.83
N GLY A 112 1.11 0.14 12.79
CA GLY A 112 0.59 -1.23 12.66
C GLY A 112 -0.68 -1.35 11.82
N ASN A 113 -1.09 -0.29 11.10
CA ASN A 113 -2.10 -0.41 10.05
C ASN A 113 -1.41 -0.53 8.70
N ASP A 114 -1.79 -1.54 7.93
CA ASP A 114 -1.16 -1.88 6.66
C ASP A 114 -2.06 -1.56 5.46
N ILE A 115 -1.39 -1.22 4.36
CA ILE A 115 -2.00 -0.94 3.06
C ILE A 115 -1.73 -2.14 2.15
N TRP A 116 -2.80 -2.59 1.49
CA TRP A 116 -2.85 -3.77 0.66
C TRP A 116 -3.27 -3.44 -0.76
N ILE A 117 -2.77 -4.21 -1.72
CA ILE A 117 -3.27 -4.21 -3.10
C ILE A 117 -3.99 -5.53 -3.39
N GLU A 118 -5.23 -5.45 -3.85
CA GLU A 118 -5.97 -6.61 -4.36
C GLU A 118 -5.46 -6.98 -5.76
N VAL A 119 -5.00 -8.21 -5.94
CA VAL A 119 -4.30 -8.65 -7.17
C VAL A 119 -5.23 -8.66 -8.39
N SER A 120 -6.47 -9.08 -8.20
CA SER A 120 -7.46 -9.28 -9.27
C SER A 120 -7.98 -7.97 -9.86
N THR A 121 -7.98 -6.89 -9.07
CA THR A 121 -8.57 -5.59 -9.43
C THR A 121 -7.54 -4.47 -9.51
N GLY A 122 -6.45 -4.57 -8.74
CA GLY A 122 -5.47 -3.51 -8.53
C GLY A 122 -5.89 -2.49 -7.47
N VAL A 123 -7.06 -2.66 -6.84
CA VAL A 123 -7.60 -1.72 -5.84
C VAL A 123 -6.73 -1.74 -4.58
N ILE A 124 -6.48 -0.54 -4.05
CA ILE A 124 -5.74 -0.34 -2.82
C ILE A 124 -6.71 -0.28 -1.65
N LYS A 125 -6.37 -0.98 -0.56
CA LYS A 125 -7.17 -1.06 0.68
C LYS A 125 -6.29 -0.79 1.88
N ALA A 126 -6.84 -0.20 2.93
CA ALA A 126 -6.20 -0.13 4.24
C ALA A 126 -6.88 -1.17 5.14
N PHE A 127 -6.10 -1.85 5.98
CA PHE A 127 -6.63 -2.73 7.00
C PHE A 127 -6.26 -2.21 8.39
N TYR A 128 -7.29 -1.84 9.15
CA TYR A 128 -7.16 -1.43 10.54
C TYR A 128 -7.33 -2.65 11.45
N HIS A 129 -6.22 -3.18 11.95
CA HIS A 129 -6.15 -4.43 12.74
C HIS A 129 -6.89 -4.37 14.09
N GLU A 130 -7.31 -3.19 14.52
CA GLU A 130 -8.18 -3.03 15.70
C GLU A 130 -9.60 -3.57 15.46
N TYR A 131 -9.97 -3.83 14.20
CA TYR A 131 -11.28 -4.30 13.77
C TYR A 131 -11.19 -5.66 13.04
N SER A 132 -12.35 -6.29 12.87
CA SER A 132 -12.47 -7.49 12.02
C SER A 132 -12.13 -7.17 10.56
N LEU A 133 -11.80 -8.18 9.74
CA LEU A 133 -11.52 -7.95 8.31
C LEU A 133 -12.71 -7.28 7.57
N GLU A 134 -13.95 -7.60 7.96
CA GLU A 134 -15.15 -7.02 7.35
C GLU A 134 -15.30 -5.52 7.65
N GLU A 135 -14.95 -5.10 8.86
CA GLU A 135 -15.12 -3.71 9.34
C GLU A 135 -13.87 -2.85 9.10
N GLY A 136 -12.69 -3.45 9.26
CA GLY A 136 -11.39 -2.77 9.21
C GLY A 136 -10.82 -2.62 7.81
N LEU A 137 -11.36 -3.31 6.81
CA LEU A 137 -10.87 -3.26 5.43
C LEU A 137 -11.60 -2.20 4.61
N ILE A 138 -10.95 -1.07 4.36
CA ILE A 138 -11.54 0.05 3.61
C ILE A 138 -10.88 0.26 2.25
N MET A 139 -11.65 0.67 1.24
CA MET A 139 -11.11 1.02 -0.08
C MET A 139 -10.41 2.39 -0.04
N VAL A 140 -9.14 2.43 -0.42
CA VAL A 140 -8.28 3.63 -0.34
C VAL A 140 -8.14 4.32 -1.69
N ALA A 141 -7.82 3.56 -2.74
CA ALA A 141 -7.59 4.10 -4.08
C ALA A 141 -7.90 3.06 -5.17
N PRO A 142 -8.28 3.48 -6.39
CA PRO A 142 -8.72 2.56 -7.43
C PRO A 142 -7.58 1.77 -8.08
N SER A 143 -6.35 2.26 -8.01
CA SER A 143 -5.15 1.59 -8.53
C SER A 143 -3.89 2.10 -7.83
N PHE A 144 -2.80 1.34 -7.96
CA PHE A 144 -1.51 1.67 -7.35
C PHE A 144 -0.90 2.98 -7.88
N ASP A 145 -0.97 3.23 -9.18
CA ASP A 145 -0.47 4.47 -9.78
C ASP A 145 -1.26 5.70 -9.32
N VAL A 146 -2.59 5.57 -9.24
CA VAL A 146 -3.45 6.64 -8.71
C VAL A 146 -3.12 6.91 -7.25
N PHE A 147 -2.96 5.85 -6.43
CA PHE A 147 -2.51 5.96 -5.05
C PHE A 147 -1.19 6.72 -4.93
N CYS A 148 -0.12 6.27 -5.61
CA CYS A 148 1.19 6.92 -5.56
C CYS A 148 1.16 8.38 -6.02
N SER A 149 0.39 8.69 -7.07
CA SER A 149 0.29 10.05 -7.61
C SER A 149 -0.41 11.03 -6.66
N SER A 150 -1.23 10.51 -5.74
CA SER A 150 -1.97 11.31 -4.76
C SER A 150 -1.24 11.55 -3.45
N LEU A 151 -0.12 10.87 -3.22
CA LEU A 151 0.66 11.05 -2.00
C LEU A 151 1.25 12.45 -1.92
N GLU A 152 1.09 13.05 -0.75
CA GLU A 152 1.69 14.33 -0.38
C GLU A 152 2.35 14.24 0.99
N ASN A 153 3.31 15.13 1.28
CA ASN A 153 3.85 15.21 2.64
C ASN A 153 2.74 15.62 3.59
N TRP A 154 2.70 14.99 4.76
CA TRP A 154 1.97 15.56 5.87
C TRP A 154 2.56 16.93 6.23
N VAL A 155 1.70 17.95 6.16
CA VAL A 155 1.99 19.29 6.64
C VAL A 155 1.18 19.50 7.90
N PHE A 156 1.86 19.77 9.02
CA PHE A 156 1.20 20.36 10.18
C PHE A 156 0.69 21.74 9.76
N ASN A 157 -0.61 21.86 9.46
CA ASN A 157 -1.24 23.15 9.36
C ASN A 157 -1.37 23.71 10.78
N ASN A 158 -0.40 24.53 11.20
CA ASN A 158 -0.48 25.36 12.41
C ASN A 158 -1.46 26.53 12.21
N ASN A 159 -2.69 26.24 11.78
CA ASN A 159 -3.75 27.23 11.71
C ASN A 159 -4.89 26.82 12.65
N THR A 160 -4.64 27.04 13.94
CA THR A 160 -5.65 27.36 14.95
C THR A 160 -5.15 28.56 15.72
#